data_AF-A0A1G3QBJ3-F1
#
_entry.id   AF-A0A1G3QBJ3-F1
#
_cell.length_a   1.000
_cell.length_b   1.000
_cell.length_c   1.000
_cell.angle_alpha   90.00
_cell.angle_beta   90.00
_cell.angle_gamma   90.00
#
_symmetry.space_group_name_H-M   'P 1'
#
loop_
_entity.id
_entity.type
_entity.pdbx_description
1 polymer ?
#
loop_
_entity_poly.entity_id
_entity_poly.type
_entity_poly.pdbx_seq_one_letter_code
_entity_poly.pdbx_strand_id
1 'polypeptide(L)'
;MLGIVVPVGKDLVTRDAPYVVTGVYEGSTAYRAGIRPDDRIVQINGIELEGLRYDHIYNNLLRGPGGSKVTIVVKRKGELRIFDMIRGR
;
A
#
# COMPACT_ATOMS: atom_id res chain seq x y z
N MET A 1 -4.73 -9.76 5.69
CA MET A 1 -4.92 -8.63 4.73
C MET A 1 -4.68 -7.28 5.41
N LEU A 2 -4.36 -6.21 4.68
CA LEU A 2 -4.07 -4.87 5.27
C LEU A 2 -5.31 -4.01 5.50
N GLY A 3 -6.35 -4.18 4.68
CA GLY A 3 -7.57 -3.38 4.72
C GLY A 3 -7.46 -2.04 3.98
N ILE A 4 -6.60 -1.95 2.97
CA ILE A 4 -6.58 -0.84 2.01
C ILE A 4 -7.36 -1.22 0.75
N VAL A 5 -7.98 -0.22 0.13
CA VAL A 5 -8.57 -0.28 -1.20
C VAL A 5 -7.64 0.46 -2.14
N VAL A 6 -7.26 -0.20 -3.23
CA VAL A 6 -6.41 0.35 -4.28
C VAL A 6 -7.04 0.06 -5.64
N PRO A 7 -6.81 0.89 -6.67
CA PRO A 7 -7.26 0.62 -8.03
C PRO A 7 -6.71 -0.74 -8.49
N VAL A 8 -7.58 -1.55 -9.07
CA VAL A 8 -7.27 -2.92 -9.51
C VAL A 8 -7.34 -2.93 -11.03
N GLY A 9 -6.20 -3.04 -11.72
CA GLY A 9 -6.18 -3.03 -13.19
C GLY A 9 -4.81 -2.72 -13.76
N LYS A 10 -4.46 -3.39 -14.86
CA LYS A 10 -3.15 -3.30 -15.51
C LYS A 10 -2.80 -1.87 -15.98
N ASP A 11 -3.81 -1.05 -16.25
CA ASP A 11 -3.66 0.33 -16.74
C ASP A 11 -3.94 1.39 -15.66
N LEU A 12 -4.31 0.97 -14.44
CA LEU A 12 -4.64 1.88 -13.32
C LEU A 12 -3.45 2.17 -12.41
N VAL A 13 -2.44 1.30 -12.43
CA VAL A 13 -1.16 1.56 -11.79
C VAL A 13 -0.10 1.65 -12.87
N THR A 14 0.37 2.86 -13.08
CA THR A 14 1.42 3.18 -14.05
C THR A 14 2.63 3.75 -13.32
N ARG A 15 3.72 3.95 -14.06
CA ARG A 15 4.92 4.61 -13.53
C ARG A 15 4.61 6.02 -12.98
N ASP A 16 3.64 6.69 -13.60
CA ASP A 16 3.25 8.08 -13.27
C ASP A 16 2.04 8.14 -12.31
N ALA A 17 1.31 7.03 -12.15
CA ALA A 17 0.19 6.86 -11.22
C ALA A 17 0.48 5.71 -10.22
N PRO A 18 1.39 5.92 -9.25
CA PRO A 18 1.74 4.91 -8.26
C PRO A 18 0.56 4.61 -7.35
N TYR A 19 0.43 3.36 -6.89
CA TYR A 19 -0.63 2.83 -6.02
C TYR A 19 -1.22 3.87 -5.05
N VAL A 20 -2.31 4.51 -5.46
CA VAL A 20 -3.04 5.48 -4.62
C VAL A 20 -4.05 4.70 -3.81
N VAL A 21 -4.06 4.92 -2.50
CA VAL A 21 -5.11 4.41 -1.62
C VAL A 21 -6.40 5.15 -1.94
N THR A 22 -7.41 4.44 -2.43
CA THR A 22 -8.74 5.02 -2.71
C THR A 22 -9.69 4.87 -1.52
N GLY A 23 -9.36 3.98 -0.58
CA GLY A 23 -10.18 3.72 0.59
C GLY A 23 -9.42 2.91 1.65
N VAL A 24 -9.90 2.99 2.88
CA VAL A 24 -9.36 2.20 4.01
C VAL A 24 -10.54 1.68 4.80
N TYR A 25 -10.58 0.37 5.04
CA TYR A 25 -11.65 -0.23 5.83
C TYR A 25 -11.50 0.16 7.30
N GLU A 26 -12.57 0.68 7.90
CA GLU A 26 -12.60 1.03 9.32
C GLU A 26 -12.27 -0.18 10.20
N GLY A 27 -11.50 0.03 11.27
CA GLY A 27 -11.06 -1.05 12.15
C GLY A 27 -10.02 -2.01 11.55
N SER A 28 -9.57 -1.78 10.31
CA SER A 28 -8.46 -2.54 9.72
C SER A 28 -7.10 -2.17 10.31
N THR A 29 -6.08 -2.97 10.00
CA THR A 29 -4.71 -2.65 10.39
C THR A 29 -4.22 -1.34 9.76
N ALA A 30 -4.53 -1.11 8.47
CA ALA A 30 -4.20 0.14 7.79
C ALA A 30 -4.91 1.36 8.41
N TYR A 31 -6.18 1.20 8.82
CA TYR A 31 -6.92 2.24 9.53
C TYR A 31 -6.26 2.61 10.86
N ARG A 32 -5.94 1.60 11.68
CA ARG A 32 -5.24 1.80 12.96
C ARG A 32 -3.86 2.41 12.79
N ALA A 33 -3.16 2.10 11.70
CA ALA A 33 -1.87 2.67 11.38
C ALA A 33 -1.97 4.15 10.94
N GLY A 34 -3.14 4.62 10.50
CA GLY A 34 -3.35 5.99 10.05
C GLY A 34 -3.12 6.21 8.54
N ILE A 35 -3.15 5.14 7.76
CA ILE A 35 -3.28 5.23 6.29
C ILE A 35 -4.63 5.86 5.96
N ARG A 36 -4.67 6.70 4.94
CA ARG A 36 -5.87 7.42 4.51
C ARG A 36 -6.02 7.35 2.99
N PRO A 37 -7.23 7.61 2.48
CA PRO A 37 -7.40 7.92 1.07
C PRO A 37 -6.44 9.03 0.61
N ASP A 38 -6.05 8.96 -0.67
CA ASP A 38 -5.06 9.83 -1.33
C ASP A 38 -3.59 9.62 -0.91
N ASP A 39 -3.32 8.67 -0.01
CA ASP A 39 -1.95 8.22 0.23
C ASP A 39 -1.41 7.51 -1.01
N ARG A 40 -0.26 7.99 -1.51
CA ARG A 40 0.45 7.33 -2.61
C ARG A 40 1.48 6.39 -2.02
N ILE A 41 1.30 5.09 -2.19
CA ILE A 41 2.28 4.11 -1.74
C ILE A 41 3.50 4.19 -2.66
N VAL A 42 4.67 4.45 -2.07
CA VAL A 42 5.94 4.59 -2.81
C VAL A 42 6.91 3.45 -2.50
N GLN A 43 6.75 2.77 -1.36
CA GLN A 43 7.62 1.68 -0.95
C GLN A 43 6.87 0.66 -0.09
N ILE A 44 7.20 -0.62 -0.25
CA ILE A 44 6.71 -1.70 0.60
C ILE A 44 7.89 -2.58 1.01
N ASN A 45 8.09 -2.81 2.31
CA ASN A 45 9.16 -3.65 2.86
C ASN A 45 10.57 -3.32 2.34
N GLY A 46 10.88 -2.03 2.15
CA GLY A 46 12.18 -1.62 1.58
C GLY A 46 12.23 -1.56 0.06
N ILE A 47 11.21 -2.08 -0.64
CA ILE A 47 11.17 -2.14 -2.10
C ILE A 47 10.40 -0.94 -2.63
N GLU A 48 11.08 -0.09 -3.41
CA GLU A 48 10.45 1.02 -4.13
C GLU A 48 9.50 0.50 -5.21
N LEU A 49 8.35 1.16 -5.33
CA LEU A 49 7.31 0.76 -6.29
C LEU A 49 7.51 1.39 -7.68
N GLU A 50 8.38 2.38 -7.82
CA GLU A 50 8.63 3.06 -9.08
C GLU A 50 9.17 2.08 -10.13
N GLY A 51 8.54 2.06 -11.31
CA GLY A 51 8.92 1.16 -12.40
C GLY A 51 8.44 -0.29 -12.25
N LEU A 52 7.86 -0.67 -11.11
CA LEU A 52 7.29 -2.01 -10.93
C LEU A 52 5.89 -2.11 -11.53
N ARG A 53 5.56 -3.30 -12.02
CA ARG A 53 4.25 -3.59 -12.61
C ARG A 53 3.20 -3.84 -11.54
N TYR A 54 1.94 -3.48 -11.85
CA TYR A 54 0.78 -3.69 -10.99
C TYR A 54 0.73 -5.10 -10.39
N ASP A 55 0.76 -6.12 -11.26
CA ASP A 55 0.66 -7.53 -10.91
C ASP A 55 1.77 -7.96 -9.95
N HIS A 56 2.99 -7.48 -10.17
CA HIS A 56 4.11 -7.76 -9.29
C HIS A 56 3.89 -7.19 -7.89
N ILE A 57 3.49 -5.92 -7.79
CA ILE A 57 3.26 -5.25 -6.49
C ILE A 57 2.10 -5.92 -5.73
N TYR A 58 0.99 -6.18 -6.40
CA TYR A 58 -0.19 -6.76 -5.78
C TYR A 58 0.06 -8.18 -5.27
N ASN A 59 0.66 -9.03 -6.11
CA ASN A 59 0.86 -10.44 -5.80
C ASN A 59 2.01 -10.69 -4.83
N ASN A 60 3.08 -9.89 -4.89
CA ASN A 60 4.31 -10.17 -4.15
C ASN A 60 4.57 -9.24 -2.95
N LEU A 61 4.05 -8.00 -2.95
CA LEU A 61 4.40 -7.00 -1.93
C LEU A 61 3.24 -6.71 -0.97
N LEU A 62 2.05 -6.43 -1.51
CA LEU A 62 0.86 -6.13 -0.71
C LEU A 62 0.29 -7.37 -0.04
N ARG A 63 0.22 -8.48 -0.79
CA ARG A 63 -0.17 -9.79 -0.26
C ARG A 63 0.97 -10.41 0.53
N GLY A 64 0.59 -11.28 1.47
CA GLY A 64 1.52 -12.00 2.33
C GLY A 64 0.76 -12.73 3.42
N PRO A 65 1.44 -13.63 4.16
CA PRO A 65 0.81 -14.42 5.21
C PRO A 65 0.16 -13.53 6.27
N GLY A 66 -1.02 -13.92 6.74
CA GLY A 66 -1.63 -13.29 7.91
C GLY A 66 -0.72 -13.38 9.13
N GLY A 67 -0.58 -12.29 9.88
CA GLY A 67 0.34 -12.17 11.01
C GLY A 67 1.76 -11.72 10.65
N SER A 68 2.11 -11.61 9.36
CA SER A 68 3.42 -11.09 8.96
C SER A 68 3.51 -9.56 9.10
N LYS A 69 4.71 -9.06 9.40
CA LYS A 69 5.03 -7.63 9.40
C LYS A 69 5.08 -7.09 7.96
N VAL A 70 4.62 -5.86 7.81
CA VAL A 70 4.80 -5.07 6.59
C VAL A 70 5.05 -3.62 6.94
N THR A 71 6.04 -3.03 6.29
CA THR A 71 6.37 -1.61 6.35
C THR A 71 5.94 -0.97 5.05
N ILE A 72 5.10 0.06 5.12
CA ILE A 72 4.63 0.80 3.95
C ILE A 72 5.09 2.24 4.09
N VAL A 73 5.71 2.77 3.03
CA VAL A 73 6.01 4.19 2.92
C VAL A 73 5.03 4.80 1.94
N VAL A 74 4.35 5.85 2.38
CA VAL A 74 3.44 6.61 1.54
C VAL A 74 3.91 8.06 1.42
N LYS A 75 3.55 8.70 0.31
CA LYS A 75 3.70 10.14 0.10
C LYS A 75 2.34 10.81 0.22
N ARG A 76 2.19 11.70 1.19
CA ARG A 76 0.97 12.49 1.45
C ARG A 76 1.33 13.97 1.43
N LYS A 77 0.74 14.74 0.50
CA LYS A 77 1.01 16.19 0.34
C LYS A 77 2.51 16.54 0.21
N GLY A 78 3.30 15.66 -0.40
CA GLY A 78 4.74 15.84 -0.58
C GLY A 78 5.60 15.24 0.53
N GLU A 79 5.03 14.95 1.71
CA GLU A 79 5.75 14.36 2.83
C GLU A 79 5.72 12.83 2.77
N LEU A 80 6.84 12.19 3.14
CA LEU A 80 6.91 10.75 3.32
C LEU A 80 6.44 10.38 4.73
N ARG A 81 5.64 9.31 4.82
CA ARG A 81 5.14 8.74 6.08
C ARG A 81 5.38 7.25 6.06
N ILE A 82 5.92 6.73 7.14
CA ILE A 82 6.26 5.31 7.30
C ILE A 82 5.25 4.69 8.25
N PHE A 83 4.70 3.55 7.85
CA PHE A 83 3.72 2.80 8.62
C PHE A 83 4.17 1.34 8.76
N ASP A 84 4.46 0.94 9.99
CA ASP A 84 4.72 -0.45 10.34
C ASP A 84 3.45 -1.10 10.84
N MET A 85 3.12 -2.26 10.27
CA MET A 85 1.86 -2.91 10.58
C MET A 85 1.90 -4.42 10.40
N ILE A 86 0.93 -5.10 11.02
CA ILE A 86 0.77 -6.55 10.92
C ILE A 86 -0.37 -6.87 9.95
N ARG A 87 -0.09 -7.65 8.90
CA ARG A 87 -1.14 -8.14 8.01
C ARG A 87 -2.18 -8.89 8.86
N GLY A 88 -3.44 -8.49 8.77
CA GLY A 88 -4.54 -9.20 9.44
C GLY A 88 -4.54 -10.68 9.06
N ARG A 89 -5.06 -11.55 9.94
CA ARG A 89 -5.32 -12.95 9.59
C ARG A 89 -6.36 -13.06 8.48
#